data_AF-A0A5J4TS93-F1
#
_entry.id   AF-A0A5J4TS93-F1
#
_cell.length_a   1.000
_cell.length_b   1.000
_cell.length_c   1.000
_cell.angle_alpha   90.00
_cell.angle_beta   90.00
_cell.angle_gamma   90.00
#
_symmetry.space_group_name_H-M   'P 1'
#
loop_
_entity.id
_entity.type
_entity.pdbx_description
1 polymer ?
#
loop_
_entity_poly.entity_id
_entity_poly.type
_entity_poly.pdbx_seq_one_letter_code
_entity_poly.pdbx_strand_id
1 'polypeptide(L)'
;YIIQFKTGIIVNEMTLNVRYNKLSIFKDDNVQEEVIFRAKQTPTSPNFLLFLENGAFFDLYSSSLIAVEQSGEISMKSIVIVHFYEKSLNSVIQVKDEAKFIGVQLIFRPIEEQQEETSVIPETEQTSPYLLCLGGFTILESCIFLPTNFINSAAIKTIYNIGINSKEGAQSDDYTLTLKGCQMIGMNRIDEAENSGAAIDAYGMKVTLEDCIFDMNTELSEMMKNKINKQDQKRNEGEQIQPEERLIPTCGWNTAYIRQNTGSLILSKGTKLNNLNIGAISLLGANLTISDADVQFFNNIKRDLLQGIHKNEDEDEPIIINPTFLRRNIACGYGSRITSPIESFTENGLQEDSLWILKTDEGKKIENGQQDNIYENECKLFGGLKDVKSSLFIPHIDEANGTMSADQLGVDITLIGRHLVRCGVVKYKVCEKMKVTDEDGQIIPEKVIERELHCQTQLMENSLHWENETEIVIQTRYQ
;
A
#
# COMPACT_ATOMS: atom_id res chain seq x y z
N TYR A 1 27.06 1.86 27.78
CA TYR A 1 26.24 1.48 28.95
C TYR A 1 25.48 0.20 28.65
N ILE A 2 25.28 -0.65 29.65
CA ILE A 2 24.52 -1.90 29.53
C ILE A 2 23.44 -1.90 30.60
N ILE A 3 22.19 -2.11 30.18
CA ILE A 3 21.02 -2.28 31.04
C ILE A 3 20.50 -3.69 30.80
N GLN A 4 20.48 -4.51 31.85
CA GLN A 4 20.04 -5.90 31.81
C GLN A 4 18.89 -6.10 32.78
N PHE A 5 17.75 -6.56 32.27
CA PHE A 5 16.58 -6.89 33.07
C PHE A 5 16.58 -8.38 33.43
N LYS A 6 16.61 -8.66 34.73
CA LYS A 6 16.64 -10.03 35.29
C LYS A 6 15.29 -10.51 35.84
N THR A 7 14.28 -9.65 35.81
CA THR A 7 12.90 -9.91 36.23
C THR A 7 11.97 -9.09 35.36
N GLY A 8 10.71 -9.51 35.22
CA GLY A 8 9.66 -8.66 34.67
C GLY A 8 9.57 -7.34 35.41
N ILE A 9 9.72 -6.23 34.70
CA ILE A 9 9.40 -4.90 35.24
C ILE A 9 8.33 -4.34 34.33
N ILE A 10 7.14 -4.18 34.90
CA ILE A 10 6.05 -3.43 34.32
C ILE A 10 6.16 -2.03 34.94
N VAL A 11 6.27 -1.02 34.07
CA VAL A 11 6.31 0.43 34.36
C VAL A 11 7.68 1.00 34.76
N ASN A 12 8.42 1.45 33.74
CA ASN A 12 9.23 2.66 33.84
C ASN A 12 8.75 3.62 32.75
N GLU A 13 7.97 4.63 33.12
CA GLU A 13 7.78 5.79 32.24
C GLU A 13 9.14 6.45 32.05
N MET A 14 9.64 6.43 30.82
CA MET A 14 10.99 6.91 30.54
C MET A 14 11.07 7.63 29.20
N THR A 15 12.15 8.38 29.06
CA THR A 15 12.58 9.00 27.82
C THR A 15 14.07 8.70 27.68
N LEU A 16 14.45 8.04 26.60
CA LEU A 16 15.85 7.76 26.30
C LEU A 16 16.32 8.69 25.20
N ASN A 17 17.36 9.46 25.50
CA ASN A 17 18.08 10.24 24.49
C ASN A 17 19.53 9.78 24.47
N VAL A 18 19.94 9.13 23.37
CA VAL A 18 21.29 8.60 23.18
C VAL A 18 22.01 9.43 22.14
N ARG A 19 22.99 10.23 22.61
CA ARG A 19 23.88 11.06 21.80
C ARG A 19 25.32 10.63 22.02
N TYR A 20 26.07 10.39 20.94
CA TYR A 20 27.51 10.04 20.95
C TYR A 20 27.90 8.80 21.77
N ASN A 21 26.95 8.05 22.29
CA ASN A 21 27.17 6.96 23.24
C ASN A 21 26.58 5.67 22.70
N LYS A 22 27.11 4.54 23.19
CA LYS A 22 26.57 3.22 22.94
C LYS A 22 25.78 2.72 24.15
N LEU A 23 24.54 2.33 23.95
CA LEU A 23 23.63 1.79 24.96
C LEU A 23 23.12 0.42 24.50
N SER A 24 23.20 -0.58 25.38
CA SER A 24 22.61 -1.90 25.15
C SER A 24 21.56 -2.18 26.22
N ILE A 25 20.36 -2.55 25.82
CA ILE A 25 19.22 -2.86 26.68
C ILE A 25 18.72 -4.24 26.30
N PHE A 26 18.66 -5.17 27.24
CA PHE A 26 18.12 -6.50 26.94
C PHE A 26 17.43 -7.13 28.15
N LYS A 27 16.45 -7.97 27.84
CA LYS A 27 15.84 -8.90 28.78
C LYS A 27 16.55 -10.26 28.70
N ASP A 28 16.85 -10.87 29.84
CA ASP A 28 17.42 -12.22 29.88
C ASP A 28 16.42 -13.26 29.33
N ASP A 29 16.92 -14.23 28.57
CA ASP A 29 16.08 -15.24 27.90
C ASP A 29 15.29 -16.12 28.91
N ASN A 30 15.75 -16.18 30.16
CA ASN A 30 15.09 -16.94 31.24
C ASN A 30 13.95 -16.17 31.93
N VAL A 31 13.75 -14.89 31.61
CA VAL A 31 12.69 -14.05 32.20
C VAL A 31 11.41 -14.24 31.40
N GLN A 32 10.37 -14.81 32.02
CA GLN A 32 9.10 -15.07 31.35
C GLN A 32 8.27 -13.80 31.15
N GLU A 33 8.33 -12.87 32.10
CA GLU A 33 7.54 -11.65 32.01
C GLU A 33 8.01 -10.70 30.90
N GLU A 34 7.12 -9.84 30.44
CA GLU A 34 7.44 -8.78 29.49
C GLU A 34 8.19 -7.63 30.17
N VAL A 35 9.12 -7.02 29.44
CA VAL A 35 9.69 -5.71 29.79
C VAL A 35 9.06 -4.69 28.86
N ILE A 36 8.28 -3.76 29.42
CA ILE A 36 7.42 -2.86 28.66
C ILE A 36 7.93 -1.43 28.80
N PHE A 37 8.21 -0.79 27.65
CA PHE A 37 8.63 0.60 27.56
C PHE A 37 7.45 1.45 27.12
N ARG A 38 7.14 2.50 27.91
CA ARG A 38 6.04 3.44 27.66
C ARG A 38 6.54 4.88 27.80
N ALA A 39 6.07 5.75 26.92
CA ALA A 39 6.35 7.17 26.98
C ALA A 39 5.80 7.81 28.26
N LYS A 40 6.62 8.63 28.90
CA LYS A 40 6.21 9.47 30.03
C LYS A 40 5.34 10.61 29.55
N GLN A 41 4.15 10.77 30.14
CA GLN A 41 3.30 11.93 29.86
C GLN A 41 3.79 13.15 30.64
N THR A 42 3.70 14.32 30.00
CA THR A 42 4.00 15.60 30.63
C THR A 42 2.76 16.05 31.40
N PRO A 43 2.84 16.35 32.70
CA PRO A 43 1.69 16.81 33.46
C PRO A 43 1.11 18.09 32.86
N THR A 44 -0.17 18.08 32.48
CA THR A 44 -0.87 19.25 31.98
C THR A 44 -1.06 20.26 33.12
N SER A 45 -0.50 21.46 32.99
CA SER A 45 -0.76 22.52 33.97
C SER A 45 -2.22 23.00 33.87
N PRO A 46 -2.87 23.37 34.99
CA PRO A 46 -4.27 23.85 35.00
C PRO A 46 -4.51 25.03 34.05
N ASN A 47 -3.49 25.85 33.80
CA ASN A 47 -3.58 26.99 32.89
C ASN A 47 -3.79 26.57 31.43
N PHE A 48 -3.48 25.33 31.06
CA PHE A 48 -3.67 24.80 29.70
C PHE A 48 -5.11 24.32 29.41
N LEU A 49 -5.92 24.09 30.45
CA LEU A 49 -7.32 23.66 30.29
C LEU A 49 -8.15 24.69 29.52
N LEU A 50 -7.91 25.99 29.78
CA LEU A 50 -8.55 27.10 29.06
C LEU A 50 -8.23 27.12 27.55
N PHE A 51 -7.09 26.57 27.12
CA PHE A 51 -6.74 26.50 25.69
C PHE A 51 -7.35 25.28 25.02
N LEU A 52 -7.46 24.16 25.75
CA LEU A 52 -8.17 22.96 25.30
C LEU A 52 -9.66 23.25 25.07
N GLU A 53 -10.30 24.00 25.97
CA GLU A 53 -11.70 24.44 25.82
C GLU A 53 -11.92 25.32 24.57
N ASN A 54 -10.88 25.97 24.06
CA ASN A 54 -10.91 26.79 22.84
C ASN A 54 -10.44 26.02 21.58
N GLY A 55 -10.29 24.70 21.66
CA GLY A 55 -9.95 23.85 20.52
C GLY A 55 -8.46 23.83 20.13
N ALA A 56 -7.55 24.30 20.99
CA ALA A 56 -6.12 24.20 20.72
C ALA A 56 -5.62 22.76 20.91
N PHE A 57 -4.84 22.25 19.95
CA PHE A 57 -4.13 20.98 20.09
C PHE A 57 -2.93 21.14 21.04
N PHE A 58 -2.81 20.24 22.02
CA PHE A 58 -1.69 20.19 22.95
C PHE A 58 -1.09 18.78 22.95
N ASP A 59 0.20 18.67 22.62
CA ASP A 59 0.91 17.40 22.67
C ASP A 59 1.33 17.09 24.11
N LEU A 60 0.79 15.99 24.67
CA LEU A 60 1.09 15.55 26.03
C LEU A 60 2.48 14.93 26.15
N TYR A 61 3.16 14.66 25.03
CA TYR A 61 4.50 14.14 25.00
C TYR A 61 5.46 15.24 24.54
N SER A 62 6.47 15.53 25.35
CA SER A 62 7.47 16.55 25.01
C SER A 62 8.52 16.05 24.02
N SER A 63 8.60 14.74 23.78
CA SER A 63 9.62 14.08 22.96
C SER A 63 9.26 12.63 22.64
N SER A 64 9.99 12.04 21.69
CA SER A 64 9.99 10.58 21.44
C SER A 64 10.35 9.78 22.69
N LEU A 65 9.81 8.56 22.82
CA LEU A 65 10.17 7.61 23.89
C LEU A 65 11.66 7.24 23.80
N ILE A 66 12.14 6.97 22.59
CA ILE A 66 13.55 6.72 22.30
C ILE A 66 13.99 7.66 21.17
N ALA A 67 15.01 8.47 21.43
CA ALA A 67 15.69 9.28 20.44
C ALA A 67 17.16 8.85 20.38
N VAL A 68 17.62 8.50 19.17
CA VAL A 68 19.03 8.20 18.89
C VAL A 68 19.50 9.18 17.84
N GLU A 69 20.50 9.99 18.20
CA GLU A 69 20.94 11.12 17.39
C GLU A 69 22.46 11.15 17.26
N GLN A 70 22.95 11.92 16.30
CA GLN A 70 24.38 12.09 16.03
C GLN A 70 25.06 10.74 15.75
N SER A 71 26.11 10.37 16.49
CA SER A 71 26.75 9.06 16.40
C SER A 71 26.32 8.09 17.51
N GLY A 72 25.15 8.33 18.12
CA GLY A 72 24.59 7.44 19.14
C GLY A 72 24.27 6.05 18.59
N GLU A 73 24.46 5.03 19.41
CA GLU A 73 24.12 3.64 19.08
C GLU A 73 23.29 3.05 20.21
N ILE A 74 22.12 2.50 19.87
CA ILE A 74 21.33 1.71 20.80
C ILE A 74 21.08 0.31 20.23
N SER A 75 21.23 -0.70 21.10
CA SER A 75 20.84 -2.07 20.81
C SER A 75 19.81 -2.52 21.84
N MET A 76 18.67 -3.02 21.38
CA MET A 76 17.56 -3.48 22.20
C MET A 76 17.20 -4.92 21.85
N LYS A 77 17.03 -5.79 22.85
CA LYS A 77 16.62 -7.20 22.65
C LYS A 77 15.46 -7.60 23.56
N SER A 78 14.43 -8.22 22.99
CA SER A 78 13.29 -8.83 23.71
C SER A 78 12.53 -7.85 24.61
N ILE A 79 12.23 -6.66 24.07
CA ILE A 79 11.51 -5.57 24.75
C ILE A 79 10.20 -5.29 24.01
N VAL A 80 9.15 -4.99 24.79
CA VAL A 80 7.87 -4.50 24.27
C VAL A 80 7.86 -2.98 24.29
N ILE A 81 7.49 -2.37 23.17
CA ILE A 81 7.44 -0.92 22.99
C ILE A 81 5.99 -0.54 22.70
N VAL A 82 5.41 0.27 23.59
CA VAL A 82 4.01 0.67 23.52
C VAL A 82 3.88 2.04 22.85
N HIS A 83 2.89 2.18 21.98
CA HIS A 83 2.55 3.47 21.37
C HIS A 83 2.09 4.50 22.43
N PHE A 84 2.00 5.77 22.02
CA PHE A 84 1.41 6.83 22.81
C PHE A 84 -0.05 6.55 23.14
N TYR A 85 -0.45 6.97 24.34
CA TYR A 85 -1.85 6.88 24.77
C TYR A 85 -2.74 7.91 24.08
N GLU A 86 -2.17 9.06 23.74
CA GLU A 86 -2.87 10.22 23.21
C GLU A 86 -2.21 10.60 21.89
N LYS A 87 -2.98 11.23 20.97
CA LYS A 87 -2.44 11.70 19.69
C LYS A 87 -1.22 12.59 19.95
N SER A 88 -0.11 12.26 19.31
CA SER A 88 1.15 12.98 19.43
C SER A 88 1.71 13.30 18.05
N LEU A 89 2.48 14.38 17.97
CA LEU A 89 3.30 14.72 16.81
C LEU A 89 4.70 14.06 16.91
N ASN A 90 5.08 13.59 18.09
CA ASN A 90 6.33 12.86 18.28
C ASN A 90 6.20 11.42 17.79
N SER A 91 7.24 10.88 17.19
CA SER A 91 7.39 9.44 16.92
C SER A 91 7.71 8.67 18.20
N VAL A 92 7.34 7.40 18.31
CA VAL A 92 7.72 6.58 19.48
C VAL A 92 9.24 6.41 19.51
N ILE A 93 9.84 6.01 18.40
CA ILE A 93 11.29 5.94 18.21
C ILE A 93 11.71 6.90 17.10
N GLN A 94 12.73 7.72 17.36
CA GLN A 94 13.37 8.56 16.37
C GLN A 94 14.86 8.18 16.21
N VAL A 95 15.29 7.97 14.97
CA VAL A 95 16.70 7.78 14.61
C VAL A 95 17.10 8.90 13.66
N LYS A 96 18.22 9.57 13.92
CA LYS A 96 18.64 10.76 13.17
C LYS A 96 20.15 10.85 13.00
N ASP A 97 20.61 11.60 12.00
CA ASP A 97 22.01 11.86 11.67
C ASP A 97 22.76 10.56 11.28
N GLU A 98 23.82 10.18 11.99
CA GLU A 98 24.63 8.96 11.77
C GLU A 98 24.31 7.87 12.80
N ALA A 99 23.17 7.99 13.48
CA ALA A 99 22.82 7.15 14.60
C ALA A 99 22.53 5.71 14.17
N LYS A 100 22.68 4.78 15.12
CA LYS A 100 22.45 3.35 14.90
C LYS A 100 21.41 2.82 15.87
N PHE A 101 20.34 2.23 15.34
CA PHE A 101 19.33 1.52 16.11
C PHE A 101 19.31 0.05 15.72
N ILE A 102 19.53 -0.84 16.67
CA ILE A 102 19.50 -2.29 16.47
C ILE A 102 18.43 -2.88 17.38
N GLY A 103 17.33 -3.36 16.82
CA GLY A 103 16.25 -4.03 17.55
C GLY A 103 16.21 -5.52 17.21
N VAL A 104 16.20 -6.38 18.21
CA VAL A 104 16.06 -7.83 18.04
C VAL A 104 14.88 -8.32 18.87
N GLN A 105 13.93 -9.01 18.25
CA GLN A 105 12.73 -9.54 18.93
C GLN A 105 11.95 -8.46 19.68
N LEU A 106 11.82 -7.28 19.07
CA LEU A 106 10.99 -6.21 19.63
C LEU A 106 9.54 -6.42 19.25
N ILE A 107 8.63 -6.10 20.17
CA ILE A 107 7.19 -6.09 19.90
C ILE A 107 6.71 -4.65 19.99
N PHE A 108 6.23 -4.12 18.88
CA PHE A 108 5.55 -2.83 18.80
C PHE A 108 4.06 -3.08 18.91
N ARG A 109 3.42 -2.51 19.93
CA ARG A 109 1.98 -2.68 20.11
C ARG A 109 1.29 -1.39 20.52
N PRO A 110 -0.01 -1.25 20.20
CA PRO A 110 -0.79 -0.16 20.69
C PRO A 110 -0.95 -0.26 22.21
N ILE A 111 -1.45 0.80 22.81
CA ILE A 111 -1.85 0.75 24.20
C ILE A 111 -3.20 0.05 24.32
N GLU A 112 -3.23 -1.09 25.01
CA GLU A 112 -4.47 -1.72 25.44
C GLU A 112 -4.43 -1.81 26.98
N GLU A 113 -5.52 -1.39 27.62
CA GLU A 113 -5.81 -1.82 28.98
C GLU A 113 -5.89 -3.35 28.95
N GLN A 114 -5.03 -4.01 29.73
CA GLN A 114 -4.88 -5.46 29.79
C GLN A 114 -6.21 -6.21 29.62
N GLN A 115 -6.49 -6.72 28.42
CA GLN A 115 -7.39 -7.84 28.24
C GLN A 115 -6.74 -8.87 27.32
N GLU A 116 -6.81 -10.09 27.81
CA GLU A 116 -6.18 -11.29 27.25
C GLU A 116 -6.59 -11.53 25.80
N GLU A 117 -5.61 -11.94 24.98
CA GLU A 117 -5.77 -12.73 23.75
C GLU A 117 -6.79 -12.26 22.69
N THR A 118 -7.08 -10.97 22.58
CA THR A 118 -7.91 -10.50 21.47
C THR A 118 -7.13 -9.54 20.58
N SER A 119 -6.86 -10.00 19.36
CA SER A 119 -6.58 -9.19 18.19
C SER A 119 -7.70 -8.16 18.04
N VAL A 120 -7.58 -6.99 18.65
CA VAL A 120 -8.50 -5.88 18.43
C VAL A 120 -7.67 -4.73 17.88
N ILE A 121 -8.12 -4.13 16.79
CA ILE A 121 -7.47 -2.90 16.31
C ILE A 121 -7.90 -1.78 17.26
N PRO A 122 -6.97 -0.96 17.78
CA PRO A 122 -7.29 0.11 18.72
C PRO A 122 -8.35 1.05 18.20
N GLU A 123 -9.33 1.43 19.03
CA GLU A 123 -10.31 2.46 18.65
C GLU A 123 -9.66 3.85 18.51
N THR A 124 -8.51 4.07 19.15
CA THR A 124 -7.78 5.34 19.11
C THR A 124 -6.90 5.46 17.88
N GLU A 125 -7.19 6.47 17.06
CA GLU A 125 -6.37 6.84 15.91
C GLU A 125 -5.03 7.44 16.34
N GLN A 126 -3.95 7.02 15.69
CA GLN A 126 -2.59 7.45 15.94
C GLN A 126 -2.05 8.33 14.81
N THR A 127 -1.56 9.51 15.16
CA THR A 127 -1.00 10.49 14.20
C THR A 127 0.51 10.35 14.01
N SER A 128 1.17 9.47 14.77
CA SER A 128 2.63 9.36 14.78
C SER A 128 3.12 7.92 14.56
N PRO A 129 4.31 7.74 13.95
CA PRO A 129 4.84 6.42 13.67
C PRO A 129 5.42 5.76 14.92
N TYR A 130 5.49 4.42 14.91
CA TYR A 130 6.34 3.68 15.86
C TYR A 130 7.82 4.01 15.65
N LEU A 131 8.25 4.11 14.39
CA LEU A 131 9.62 4.37 14.03
C LEU A 131 9.71 5.47 12.98
N LEU A 132 10.44 6.53 13.31
CA LEU A 132 10.82 7.60 12.39
C LEU A 132 12.34 7.60 12.20
N CYS A 133 12.79 7.33 10.97
CA CYS A 133 14.19 7.46 10.59
C CYS A 133 14.37 8.75 9.79
N LEU A 134 15.15 9.69 10.30
CA LEU A 134 15.53 10.95 9.64
C LEU A 134 16.98 10.89 9.12
N GLY A 135 17.49 9.68 8.88
CA GLY A 135 18.90 9.36 8.64
C GLY A 135 19.34 8.12 9.42
N GLY A 136 20.64 7.87 9.44
CA GLY A 136 21.26 6.81 10.22
C GLY A 136 21.01 5.40 9.71
N PHE A 137 21.18 4.42 10.59
CA PHE A 137 21.12 2.99 10.29
C PHE A 137 20.20 2.30 11.27
N THR A 138 19.14 1.69 10.77
CA THR A 138 18.20 0.91 11.58
C THR A 138 18.17 -0.53 11.12
N ILE A 139 18.38 -1.46 12.05
CA ILE A 139 18.29 -2.91 11.81
C ILE A 139 17.28 -3.48 12.79
N LEU A 140 16.24 -4.12 12.28
CA LEU A 140 15.22 -4.84 13.05
C LEU A 140 15.25 -6.31 12.66
N GLU A 141 15.41 -7.20 13.65
CA GLU A 141 15.47 -8.64 13.44
C GLU A 141 14.39 -9.35 14.28
N SER A 142 13.55 -10.15 13.63
CA SER A 142 12.44 -10.90 14.26
C SER A 142 11.49 -10.02 15.07
N CYS A 143 11.25 -8.79 14.63
CA CYS A 143 10.36 -7.85 15.30
C CYS A 143 8.91 -8.00 14.82
N ILE A 144 7.96 -7.72 15.71
CA ILE A 144 6.53 -7.83 15.43
C ILE A 144 5.88 -6.45 15.59
N PHE A 145 5.09 -6.03 14.61
CA PHE A 145 4.26 -4.84 14.66
C PHE A 145 2.80 -5.27 14.72
N LEU A 146 2.16 -5.04 15.87
CA LEU A 146 0.76 -5.38 16.09
C LEU A 146 -0.18 -4.30 15.53
N PRO A 147 -1.41 -4.67 15.14
CA PRO A 147 -2.38 -3.77 14.50
C PRO A 147 -2.54 -2.43 15.21
N THR A 148 -2.58 -1.34 14.45
CA THR A 148 -2.78 0.02 14.96
C THR A 148 -3.49 0.85 13.89
N ASN A 149 -4.40 1.72 14.32
CA ASN A 149 -5.09 2.64 13.43
C ASN A 149 -4.28 3.91 13.26
N PHE A 150 -3.64 4.09 12.11
CA PHE A 150 -2.90 5.32 11.82
C PHE A 150 -3.74 6.30 11.00
N ILE A 151 -3.69 7.57 11.38
CA ILE A 151 -4.26 8.69 10.62
C ILE A 151 -3.11 9.59 10.17
N ASN A 152 -3.01 9.82 8.85
CA ASN A 152 -1.96 10.64 8.23
C ASN A 152 -0.51 10.24 8.61
N SER A 153 -0.27 8.97 8.94
CA SER A 153 1.02 8.46 9.41
C SER A 153 1.21 6.99 9.07
N ALA A 154 2.45 6.54 8.96
CA ALA A 154 2.80 5.13 8.73
C ALA A 154 3.28 4.47 10.02
N ALA A 155 3.27 3.14 10.11
CA ALA A 155 3.89 2.45 11.25
C ALA A 155 5.39 2.73 11.31
N ILE A 156 6.05 2.68 10.14
CA ILE A 156 7.44 3.07 9.97
C ILE A 156 7.50 4.18 8.91
N LYS A 157 8.15 5.28 9.25
CA LYS A 157 8.42 6.39 8.33
C LYS A 157 9.92 6.61 8.20
N THR A 158 10.41 6.72 6.97
CA THR A 158 11.81 7.08 6.73
C THR A 158 11.88 8.32 5.86
N ILE A 159 12.73 9.27 6.21
CA ILE A 159 12.94 10.50 5.46
C ILE A 159 14.45 10.72 5.39
N TYR A 160 14.97 10.73 4.17
CA TYR A 160 16.33 11.16 3.92
C TYR A 160 16.44 12.65 4.25
N ASN A 161 17.10 12.97 5.36
CA ASN A 161 17.32 14.34 5.80
C ASN A 161 18.79 14.52 6.17
N ILE A 162 19.47 15.45 5.49
CA ILE A 162 20.86 15.78 5.80
C ILE A 162 20.86 16.79 6.94
N GLY A 163 21.15 16.30 8.14
CA GLY A 163 21.35 17.13 9.33
C GLY A 163 22.73 17.79 9.35
N ILE A 164 22.92 18.77 10.25
CA ILE A 164 24.22 19.41 10.50
C ILE A 164 25.29 18.38 10.92
N ASN A 165 24.87 17.25 11.49
CA ASN A 165 25.77 16.18 11.94
C ASN A 165 25.82 14.98 10.97
N SER A 166 25.18 15.08 9.80
CA SER A 166 25.27 14.07 8.75
C SER A 166 26.65 14.10 8.09
N LYS A 167 27.08 12.96 7.57
CA LYS A 167 28.32 12.85 6.78
C LYS A 167 28.25 13.76 5.55
N GLU A 168 29.32 14.53 5.32
CA GLU A 168 29.44 15.38 4.15
C GLU A 168 29.38 14.54 2.86
N GLY A 169 28.54 14.96 1.91
CA GLY A 169 28.34 14.27 0.64
C GLY A 169 27.53 12.97 0.72
N ALA A 170 26.85 12.70 1.85
CA ALA A 170 25.94 11.57 1.96
C ALA A 170 24.90 11.59 0.82
N GLN A 171 24.58 10.40 0.34
CA GLN A 171 23.51 10.15 -0.62
C GLN A 171 22.34 9.45 0.05
N SER A 172 21.19 9.46 -0.63
CA SER A 172 19.93 8.94 -0.08
C SER A 172 20.03 7.46 0.32
N ASP A 173 20.75 6.67 -0.48
CA ASP A 173 20.96 5.23 -0.24
C ASP A 173 22.05 4.90 0.79
N ASP A 174 22.78 5.90 1.31
CA ASP A 174 23.78 5.68 2.37
C ASP A 174 23.14 5.37 3.72
N TYR A 175 21.93 5.86 3.97
CA TYR A 175 21.16 5.60 5.18
C TYR A 175 20.16 4.47 4.96
N THR A 176 20.04 3.59 5.95
CA THR A 176 19.37 2.30 5.75
C THR A 176 18.35 1.97 6.84
N LEU A 177 17.26 1.35 6.40
CA LEU A 177 16.32 0.60 7.22
C LEU A 177 16.34 -0.85 6.74
N THR A 178 16.72 -1.78 7.61
CA THR A 178 16.79 -3.22 7.32
C THR A 178 15.85 -3.97 8.26
N LEU A 179 14.91 -4.74 7.71
CA LEU A 179 14.02 -5.64 8.44
C LEU A 179 14.35 -7.08 8.05
N LYS A 180 14.57 -7.95 9.04
CA LYS A 180 14.85 -9.37 8.83
C LYS A 180 13.90 -10.22 9.67
N GLY A 181 13.12 -11.11 9.06
CA GLY A 181 12.19 -11.96 9.81
C GLY A 181 11.08 -11.18 10.52
N CYS A 182 10.80 -9.93 10.09
CA CYS A 182 9.83 -9.07 10.77
C CYS A 182 8.41 -9.32 10.27
N GLN A 183 7.43 -9.08 11.14
CA GLN A 183 6.01 -9.27 10.83
C GLN A 183 5.24 -7.96 11.03
N MET A 184 4.46 -7.56 10.03
CA MET A 184 3.60 -6.38 10.07
C MET A 184 2.18 -6.77 9.70
N ILE A 185 1.33 -6.94 10.72
CA ILE A 185 0.01 -7.53 10.58
C ILE A 185 -1.07 -6.48 10.86
N GLY A 186 -2.05 -6.38 9.97
CA GLY A 186 -3.28 -5.61 10.20
C GLY A 186 -3.07 -4.10 10.35
N MET A 187 -2.05 -3.52 9.71
CA MET A 187 -1.94 -2.05 9.64
C MET A 187 -3.08 -1.54 8.76
N ASN A 188 -3.91 -0.63 9.27
CA ASN A 188 -5.07 -0.15 8.51
C ASN A 188 -5.11 1.39 8.39
N ARG A 189 -5.60 1.85 7.23
CA ARG A 189 -5.94 3.25 6.91
C ARG A 189 -7.39 3.52 7.28
N ILE A 190 -7.68 4.62 7.97
CA ILE A 190 -9.07 5.02 8.22
C ILE A 190 -9.65 5.89 7.08
N ASP A 191 -8.85 6.71 6.38
CA ASP A 191 -9.34 7.61 5.30
C ASP A 191 -8.50 7.54 4.02
N GLU A 192 -9.09 7.66 2.83
CA GLU A 192 -8.44 7.61 1.51
C GLU A 192 -7.69 8.91 1.09
N ALA A 193 -7.51 9.90 1.99
CA ALA A 193 -6.84 11.17 1.69
C ALA A 193 -5.31 11.03 1.47
N GLU A 194 -4.67 11.94 0.73
CA GLU A 194 -3.33 11.81 0.12
C GLU A 194 -2.10 11.40 1.00
N ASN A 195 -2.23 11.10 2.29
CA ASN A 195 -1.08 10.84 3.20
C ASN A 195 -1.28 9.80 4.33
N SER A 196 -2.35 9.03 4.37
CA SER A 196 -2.68 8.17 5.52
C SER A 196 -1.96 6.80 5.65
N GLY A 197 -0.66 6.60 5.45
CA GLY A 197 0.00 5.46 6.14
C GLY A 197 -0.01 4.08 5.51
N ALA A 198 0.99 3.85 4.68
CA ALA A 198 1.54 2.53 4.45
C ALA A 198 2.02 1.90 5.78
N ALA A 199 2.21 0.57 5.83
CA ALA A 199 3.03 -0.04 6.89
C ALA A 199 4.44 0.58 6.91
N ILE A 200 4.96 0.89 5.72
CA ILE A 200 6.23 1.59 5.53
C ILE A 200 6.05 2.73 4.53
N ASP A 201 6.32 3.96 4.96
CA ASP A 201 6.36 5.14 4.10
C ASP A 201 7.77 5.73 4.06
N ALA A 202 8.44 5.56 2.93
CA ALA A 202 9.85 5.83 2.78
C ALA A 202 10.15 6.91 1.74
N TYR A 203 10.91 7.92 2.14
CA TYR A 203 11.39 9.01 1.30
C TYR A 203 12.92 9.00 1.25
N GLY A 204 13.50 8.58 0.13
CA GLY A 204 14.93 8.69 -0.18
C GLY A 204 15.84 7.64 0.45
N MET A 205 15.52 7.10 1.62
CA MET A 205 16.36 6.10 2.29
C MET A 205 16.29 4.72 1.63
N LYS A 206 17.35 3.91 1.81
CA LYS A 206 17.38 2.52 1.38
C LYS A 206 16.64 1.62 2.38
N VAL A 207 15.60 0.93 1.93
CA VAL A 207 14.84 -0.05 2.69
C VAL A 207 15.16 -1.46 2.20
N THR A 208 15.49 -2.38 3.10
CA THR A 208 15.78 -3.78 2.80
C THR A 208 14.91 -4.70 3.64
N LEU A 209 14.17 -5.58 2.97
CA LEU A 209 13.24 -6.55 3.56
C LEU A 209 13.75 -7.97 3.25
N GLU A 210 14.04 -8.72 4.30
CA GLU A 210 14.53 -10.09 4.26
C GLU A 210 13.57 -10.97 5.07
N ASP A 211 12.98 -12.00 4.47
CA ASP A 211 12.09 -12.95 5.16
C ASP A 211 10.98 -12.27 6.00
N CYS A 212 10.43 -11.17 5.48
CA CYS A 212 9.40 -10.40 6.18
C CYS A 212 7.99 -10.85 5.77
N ILE A 213 7.03 -10.71 6.68
CA ILE A 213 5.61 -11.01 6.42
C ILE A 213 4.79 -9.75 6.60
N PHE A 214 4.08 -9.36 5.54
CA PHE A 214 3.10 -8.30 5.55
C PHE A 214 1.74 -8.93 5.25
N ASP A 215 0.78 -8.77 6.16
CA ASP A 215 -0.53 -9.38 6.02
C ASP A 215 -1.63 -8.46 6.57
N MET A 216 -2.73 -8.31 5.84
CA MET A 216 -3.90 -7.54 6.27
C MET A 216 -5.03 -8.40 6.87
N ASN A 217 -4.81 -9.72 7.05
CA ASN A 217 -5.81 -10.76 7.33
C ASN A 217 -7.13 -10.25 7.96
N THR A 218 -8.22 -10.38 7.19
CA THR A 218 -9.45 -9.57 7.29
C THR A 218 -10.61 -10.17 8.09
N GLU A 219 -10.46 -11.34 8.73
CA GLU A 219 -11.48 -11.80 9.71
C GLU A 219 -11.72 -10.74 10.83
N LEU A 220 -10.72 -9.90 11.07
CA LEU A 220 -10.76 -8.77 11.99
C LEU A 220 -11.52 -7.55 11.48
N SER A 221 -11.53 -7.29 10.18
CA SER A 221 -12.19 -6.13 9.56
C SER A 221 -13.72 -6.29 9.49
N GLU A 222 -14.21 -7.52 9.29
CA GLU A 222 -15.65 -7.81 9.19
C GLU A 222 -16.40 -7.67 10.52
N MET A 223 -15.73 -7.91 11.66
CA MET A 223 -16.31 -7.62 12.98
C MET A 223 -16.50 -6.11 13.22
N MET A 224 -15.72 -5.25 12.55
CA MET A 224 -15.73 -3.80 12.77
C MET A 224 -16.79 -3.06 11.92
N LYS A 225 -16.99 -3.45 10.65
CA LYS A 225 -18.10 -2.90 9.85
C LYS A 225 -19.47 -3.16 10.51
N ASN A 226 -19.61 -4.29 11.20
CA ASN A 226 -20.83 -4.64 11.91
C ASN A 226 -21.04 -3.90 13.25
N LYS A 227 -19.99 -3.28 13.83
CA LYS A 227 -20.10 -2.49 15.07
C LYS A 227 -20.37 -1.00 14.83
N ILE A 228 -19.89 -0.43 13.73
CA ILE A 228 -20.09 1.00 13.40
C ILE A 228 -21.54 1.28 12.94
N ASN A 229 -22.24 0.28 12.39
CA ASN A 229 -23.61 0.43 11.85
C ASN A 229 -24.76 0.45 12.88
N LYS A 230 -24.50 0.68 14.18
CA LYS A 230 -25.59 0.66 15.18
C LYS A 230 -25.72 1.86 16.11
N GLN A 231 -24.87 2.90 16.03
CA GLN A 231 -24.98 3.99 17.00
C GLN A 231 -25.24 5.41 16.52
N ASP A 232 -25.17 5.75 15.22
CA ASP A 232 -25.53 7.11 14.79
C ASP A 232 -26.38 7.17 13.52
N GLN A 233 -27.64 6.74 13.62
CA GLN A 233 -28.72 7.28 12.79
C GLN A 233 -29.97 7.54 13.64
N LYS A 234 -29.84 8.52 14.55
CA LYS A 234 -30.97 9.35 14.97
C LYS A 234 -30.57 10.81 14.88
N ARG A 235 -30.59 11.36 13.66
CA ARG A 235 -30.63 12.81 13.46
C ARG A 235 -31.73 13.17 12.46
N ASN A 236 -32.70 13.88 13.05
CA ASN A 236 -33.75 14.75 12.52
C ASN A 236 -33.93 14.83 11.00
N GLU A 237 -35.12 14.41 10.58
CA GLU A 237 -35.77 14.77 9.31
C GLU A 237 -35.82 16.30 9.17
N GLY A 238 -35.15 16.88 8.17
CA GLY A 238 -35.30 18.31 7.92
C GLY A 238 -34.32 19.01 6.98
N GLU A 239 -33.19 18.40 6.60
CA GLU A 239 -32.26 19.04 5.65
C GLU A 239 -32.01 18.12 4.46
N GLN A 240 -32.50 18.54 3.28
CA GLN A 240 -32.11 18.00 1.98
C GLN A 240 -30.62 18.28 1.78
N ILE A 241 -29.78 17.30 2.13
CA ILE A 241 -28.41 17.26 1.65
C ILE A 241 -28.50 16.69 0.23
N GLN A 242 -28.35 17.55 -0.77
CA GLN A 242 -27.96 17.08 -2.10
C GLN A 242 -26.66 16.29 -1.92
N PRO A 243 -26.56 15.04 -2.38
CA PRO A 243 -25.25 14.42 -2.47
C PRO A 243 -24.48 15.25 -3.49
N GLU A 244 -23.52 16.06 -3.03
CA GLU A 244 -22.45 16.49 -3.91
C GLU A 244 -21.77 15.20 -4.37
N GLU A 245 -22.12 14.75 -5.58
CA GLU A 245 -21.33 13.80 -6.35
C GLU A 245 -19.95 14.42 -6.57
N ARG A 246 -19.08 14.27 -5.57
CA ARG A 246 -17.66 14.48 -5.75
C ARG A 246 -17.19 13.31 -6.59
N LEU A 247 -17.00 13.59 -7.88
CA LEU A 247 -16.21 12.77 -8.79
C LEU A 247 -14.93 12.35 -8.07
N ILE A 248 -14.85 11.09 -7.65
CA ILE A 248 -13.63 10.51 -7.09
C ILE A 248 -12.77 10.13 -8.29
N PRO A 249 -11.64 10.82 -8.56
CA PRO A 249 -10.73 10.34 -9.58
C PRO A 249 -10.10 9.04 -9.09
N THR A 250 -10.31 7.94 -9.82
CA THR A 250 -9.70 6.61 -9.60
C THR A 250 -8.18 6.56 -9.91
N CYS A 251 -7.45 7.64 -9.58
CA CYS A 251 -6.02 7.83 -9.89
C CYS A 251 -5.12 8.02 -8.64
N GLY A 252 -5.62 7.84 -7.42
CA GLY A 252 -4.82 7.92 -6.19
C GLY A 252 -4.25 6.57 -5.75
N TRP A 253 -3.11 6.14 -6.30
CA TRP A 253 -2.36 4.94 -5.84
C TRP A 253 -1.20 5.29 -4.88
N ASN A 254 -1.33 6.39 -4.14
CA ASN A 254 -0.47 6.76 -3.02
C ASN A 254 -0.82 6.03 -1.70
N THR A 255 -1.55 4.91 -1.80
CA THR A 255 -2.19 4.18 -0.69
C THR A 255 -1.71 2.74 -0.51
N ALA A 256 -0.68 2.29 -1.24
CA ALA A 256 -0.15 0.92 -1.11
C ALA A 256 0.45 0.65 0.28
N TYR A 257 0.51 -0.63 0.66
CA TYR A 257 1.00 -1.03 1.99
C TYR A 257 2.47 -0.69 2.25
N ILE A 258 3.27 -0.56 1.19
CA ILE A 258 4.63 -0.01 1.22
C ILE A 258 4.71 1.10 0.17
N ARG A 259 5.08 2.31 0.58
CA ARG A 259 5.35 3.43 -0.33
C ARG A 259 6.83 3.77 -0.30
N GLN A 260 7.47 3.75 -1.47
CA GLN A 260 8.85 4.17 -1.64
C GLN A 260 8.91 5.34 -2.63
N ASN A 261 9.27 6.50 -2.12
CA ASN A 261 9.44 7.72 -2.88
C ASN A 261 10.92 8.10 -2.89
N THR A 262 11.59 7.97 -4.03
CA THR A 262 13.06 8.02 -4.20
C THR A 262 13.82 6.99 -3.34
N GLY A 263 15.12 6.83 -3.58
CA GLY A 263 15.93 5.79 -2.92
C GLY A 263 15.66 4.37 -3.45
N SER A 264 15.98 3.38 -2.62
CA SER A 264 15.97 1.97 -3.02
C SER A 264 15.18 1.07 -2.05
N LEU A 265 14.30 0.24 -2.59
CA LEU A 265 13.59 -0.83 -1.88
C LEU A 265 14.10 -2.21 -2.36
N ILE A 266 14.54 -3.05 -1.43
CA ILE A 266 15.04 -4.40 -1.73
C ILE A 266 14.17 -5.45 -1.03
N LEU A 267 13.66 -6.42 -1.79
CA LEU A 267 12.94 -7.59 -1.29
C LEU A 267 13.76 -8.85 -1.52
N SER A 268 13.84 -9.73 -0.53
CA SER A 268 14.66 -10.94 -0.59
C SER A 268 14.22 -12.00 0.43
N LYS A 269 14.80 -13.20 0.31
CA LYS A 269 14.70 -14.33 1.24
C LYS A 269 13.25 -14.70 1.59
N GLY A 270 12.39 -14.90 0.60
CA GLY A 270 11.04 -15.39 0.86
C GLY A 270 10.08 -14.38 1.48
N THR A 271 10.35 -13.07 1.38
CA THR A 271 9.44 -12.01 1.84
C THR A 271 8.03 -12.19 1.22
N LYS A 272 6.98 -12.08 2.04
CA LYS A 272 5.58 -12.33 1.66
C LYS A 272 4.72 -11.08 1.86
N LEU A 273 3.95 -10.74 0.84
CA LEU A 273 3.01 -9.62 0.78
C LEU A 273 1.61 -10.18 0.51
N ASN A 274 0.83 -10.36 1.57
CA ASN A 274 -0.40 -11.16 1.56
C ASN A 274 -1.65 -10.34 1.90
N ASN A 275 -2.76 -10.60 1.21
CA ASN A 275 -4.09 -10.04 1.53
C ASN A 275 -4.15 -8.50 1.57
N LEU A 276 -3.24 -7.81 0.89
CA LEU A 276 -3.10 -6.35 0.84
C LEU A 276 -4.08 -5.78 -0.20
N ASN A 277 -5.35 -5.62 0.20
CA ASN A 277 -6.51 -5.31 -0.63
C ASN A 277 -6.37 -4.16 -1.68
N ILE A 278 -5.45 -3.21 -1.47
CA ILE A 278 -5.29 -1.97 -2.27
C ILE A 278 -3.92 -1.93 -2.98
N GLY A 279 -3.18 -3.03 -2.95
CA GLY A 279 -1.86 -3.15 -3.57
C GLY A 279 -0.73 -3.15 -2.54
N ALA A 280 0.34 -3.86 -2.88
CA ALA A 280 1.45 -4.12 -1.96
C ALA A 280 2.47 -2.97 -1.95
N ILE A 281 2.83 -2.45 -3.13
CA ILE A 281 3.94 -1.50 -3.28
C ILE A 281 3.55 -0.34 -4.20
N SER A 282 3.94 0.89 -3.82
CA SER A 282 3.83 2.10 -4.64
C SER A 282 5.22 2.75 -4.77
N LEU A 283 5.64 3.04 -6.01
CA LEU A 283 6.97 3.57 -6.32
C LEU A 283 6.90 4.91 -7.06
N LEU A 284 7.64 5.91 -6.60
CA LEU A 284 7.84 7.19 -7.30
C LEU A 284 9.32 7.55 -7.29
N GLY A 285 9.95 7.74 -8.47
CA GLY A 285 11.38 8.07 -8.55
C GLY A 285 12.33 7.06 -7.88
N ALA A 286 11.88 5.83 -7.61
CA ALA A 286 12.55 4.87 -6.73
C ALA A 286 12.97 3.59 -7.45
N ASN A 287 13.97 2.89 -6.90
CA ASN A 287 14.43 1.59 -7.39
C ASN A 287 13.86 0.45 -6.53
N LEU A 288 13.07 -0.44 -7.12
CA LEU A 288 12.69 -1.71 -6.53
C LEU A 288 13.56 -2.84 -7.08
N THR A 289 14.20 -3.59 -6.18
CA THR A 289 14.95 -4.81 -6.51
C THR A 289 14.37 -6.00 -5.75
N ILE A 290 13.80 -6.95 -6.47
CA ILE A 290 13.42 -8.26 -5.93
C ILE A 290 14.57 -9.19 -6.28
N SER A 291 15.31 -9.63 -5.25
CA SER A 291 16.58 -10.34 -5.46
C SER A 291 16.39 -11.84 -5.63
N ASP A 292 15.36 -12.39 -4.98
CA ASP A 292 15.11 -13.83 -4.91
C ASP A 292 13.75 -14.19 -5.50
N ALA A 293 13.71 -15.32 -6.22
CA ALA A 293 12.51 -15.84 -6.88
C ALA A 293 11.41 -16.29 -5.91
N ASP A 294 11.74 -16.47 -4.63
CA ASP A 294 10.83 -16.93 -3.57
C ASP A 294 10.05 -15.81 -2.89
N VAL A 295 10.27 -14.54 -3.28
CA VAL A 295 9.43 -13.41 -2.86
C VAL A 295 8.02 -13.58 -3.46
N GLN A 296 7.00 -13.48 -2.62
CA GLN A 296 5.61 -13.81 -2.97
C GLN A 296 4.65 -12.64 -2.77
N PHE A 297 3.78 -12.45 -3.75
CA PHE A 297 2.59 -11.61 -3.65
C PHE A 297 1.36 -12.51 -3.70
N PHE A 298 0.62 -12.60 -2.59
CA PHE A 298 -0.46 -13.57 -2.45
C PHE A 298 -1.79 -12.91 -2.12
N ASN A 299 -2.85 -13.25 -2.86
CA ASN A 299 -4.23 -12.84 -2.56
C ASN A 299 -4.47 -11.33 -2.30
N ASN A 300 -3.70 -10.45 -2.96
CA ASN A 300 -3.84 -9.00 -2.85
C ASN A 300 -4.97 -8.49 -3.78
N ILE A 301 -6.21 -8.71 -3.37
CA ILE A 301 -7.42 -8.42 -4.18
C ILE A 301 -8.37 -7.55 -3.37
N LYS A 302 -8.98 -6.54 -4.00
CA LYS A 302 -10.02 -5.73 -3.34
C LYS A 302 -11.27 -6.60 -3.12
N ARG A 303 -11.63 -6.86 -1.86
CA ARG A 303 -12.74 -7.75 -1.47
C ARG A 303 -14.09 -7.35 -2.07
N ASP A 304 -14.35 -6.06 -2.26
CA ASP A 304 -15.59 -5.58 -2.88
C ASP A 304 -15.74 -6.08 -4.33
N LEU A 305 -14.63 -6.30 -5.05
CA LEU A 305 -14.63 -6.90 -6.39
C LEU A 305 -14.95 -8.41 -6.36
N LEU A 306 -14.77 -9.07 -5.21
CA LEU A 306 -15.18 -10.48 -5.05
C LEU A 306 -16.69 -10.59 -4.77
N GLN A 307 -17.30 -9.56 -4.18
CA GLN A 307 -18.75 -9.54 -3.88
C GLN A 307 -19.62 -9.08 -5.06
N GLY A 308 -19.06 -8.28 -5.98
CA GLY A 308 -19.72 -7.83 -7.21
C GLY A 308 -19.74 -8.84 -8.37
N ILE A 309 -19.25 -10.07 -8.16
CA ILE A 309 -19.39 -11.16 -9.13
C ILE A 309 -20.86 -11.60 -9.07
N HIS A 310 -21.69 -10.90 -9.84
CA HIS A 310 -23.13 -11.12 -9.89
C HIS A 310 -23.46 -12.59 -10.21
N LYS A 311 -24.35 -13.16 -9.39
CA LYS A 311 -25.26 -14.22 -9.85
C LYS A 311 -26.16 -13.56 -10.89
N ASN A 312 -26.02 -13.94 -12.15
CA ASN A 312 -27.10 -13.75 -13.11
C ASN A 312 -28.32 -14.47 -12.54
N GLU A 313 -29.40 -13.75 -12.24
CA GLU A 313 -30.64 -14.37 -11.72
C GLU A 313 -31.28 -15.33 -12.75
N ASP A 314 -30.81 -15.32 -14.00
CA ASP A 314 -31.29 -16.12 -15.12
C ASP A 314 -30.27 -17.14 -15.68
N GLU A 315 -29.10 -17.34 -15.05
CA GLU A 315 -28.16 -18.41 -15.45
C GLU A 315 -27.80 -19.32 -14.26
N ASP A 316 -28.00 -20.64 -14.45
CA ASP A 316 -27.88 -21.69 -13.42
C ASP A 316 -26.45 -21.91 -12.89
N GLU A 317 -25.42 -21.23 -13.42
CA GLU A 317 -24.04 -21.36 -12.95
C GLU A 317 -23.38 -19.99 -12.72
N PRO A 318 -22.88 -19.69 -11.50
CA PRO A 318 -22.12 -18.47 -11.26
C PRO A 318 -20.80 -18.50 -12.04
N ILE A 319 -20.49 -17.42 -12.76
CA ILE A 319 -19.19 -17.25 -13.41
C ILE A 319 -18.12 -17.13 -12.31
N ILE A 320 -17.39 -18.21 -12.06
CA ILE A 320 -16.28 -18.22 -11.10
C ILE A 320 -15.07 -17.53 -11.75
N ILE A 321 -14.91 -16.24 -11.51
CA ILE A 321 -13.70 -15.51 -11.91
C ILE A 321 -12.55 -15.96 -10.99
N ASN A 322 -11.47 -16.48 -11.59
CA ASN A 322 -10.31 -16.90 -10.81
C ASN A 322 -9.67 -15.68 -10.11
N PRO A 323 -9.51 -15.66 -8.78
CA PRO A 323 -9.03 -14.49 -8.02
C PRO A 323 -7.63 -14.00 -8.44
N THR A 324 -6.84 -14.88 -9.04
CA THR A 324 -5.51 -14.58 -9.57
C THR A 324 -5.51 -13.42 -10.56
N PHE A 325 -6.63 -13.24 -11.28
CA PHE A 325 -6.70 -12.26 -12.34
C PHE A 325 -6.79 -10.84 -11.77
N LEU A 326 -7.66 -10.56 -10.78
CA LEU A 326 -8.04 -9.24 -10.20
C LEU A 326 -6.93 -8.37 -9.54
N ARG A 327 -5.65 -8.65 -9.78
CA ARG A 327 -4.55 -8.18 -8.91
C ARG A 327 -3.76 -7.00 -9.46
N ARG A 328 -3.50 -6.04 -8.58
CA ARG A 328 -2.58 -4.90 -8.80
C ARG A 328 -1.61 -4.85 -7.63
N ASN A 329 -0.46 -5.50 -7.76
CA ASN A 329 0.50 -5.63 -6.66
C ASN A 329 1.42 -4.43 -6.54
N ILE A 330 1.87 -3.89 -7.67
CA ILE A 330 2.85 -2.80 -7.70
C ILE A 330 2.32 -1.66 -8.56
N ALA A 331 2.22 -0.46 -7.99
CA ALA A 331 2.05 0.79 -8.74
C ALA A 331 3.44 1.41 -8.99
N CYS A 332 3.71 1.75 -10.24
CA CYS A 332 5.01 2.26 -10.67
C CYS A 332 4.86 3.61 -11.39
N GLY A 333 5.16 4.68 -10.65
CA GLY A 333 5.23 6.05 -11.16
C GLY A 333 6.47 6.33 -11.98
N TYR A 334 6.54 7.57 -12.49
CA TYR A 334 7.67 8.05 -13.28
C TYR A 334 8.97 8.12 -12.45
N GLY A 335 10.10 8.03 -13.14
CA GLY A 335 11.43 7.97 -12.55
C GLY A 335 11.76 6.64 -11.85
N SER A 336 10.77 5.76 -11.67
CA SER A 336 10.95 4.48 -10.98
C SER A 336 11.52 3.39 -11.87
N ARG A 337 12.16 2.41 -11.23
CA ARG A 337 12.73 1.24 -11.87
C ARG A 337 12.43 -0.02 -11.07
N ILE A 338 12.02 -1.08 -11.75
CA ILE A 338 11.81 -2.41 -11.13
C ILE A 338 12.77 -3.41 -11.77
N THR A 339 13.51 -4.14 -10.94
CA THR A 339 14.34 -5.27 -11.34
C THR A 339 13.90 -6.49 -10.54
N SER A 340 13.50 -7.58 -11.21
CA SER A 340 13.01 -8.79 -10.55
C SER A 340 13.24 -10.04 -11.41
N PRO A 341 13.40 -11.23 -10.80
CA PRO A 341 13.09 -12.49 -11.46
C PRO A 341 11.59 -12.56 -11.82
N ILE A 342 11.25 -13.37 -12.82
CA ILE A 342 9.87 -13.47 -13.31
C ILE A 342 9.00 -14.34 -12.37
N GLU A 343 9.63 -15.29 -11.70
CA GLU A 343 9.04 -16.28 -10.80
C GLU A 343 8.33 -15.64 -9.60
N SER A 344 8.79 -14.48 -9.14
CA SER A 344 8.15 -13.71 -8.05
C SER A 344 6.75 -13.20 -8.40
N PHE A 345 6.38 -13.23 -9.68
CA PHE A 345 5.04 -12.86 -10.19
C PHE A 345 4.22 -14.09 -10.58
N THR A 346 4.58 -15.27 -10.06
CA THR A 346 3.81 -16.50 -10.25
C THR A 346 3.12 -16.89 -8.95
N GLU A 347 1.85 -17.26 -9.02
CA GLU A 347 1.13 -17.85 -7.90
C GLU A 347 0.54 -19.19 -8.34
N ASN A 348 0.73 -20.23 -7.54
CA ASN A 348 0.26 -21.59 -7.83
C ASN A 348 0.74 -22.14 -9.19
N GLY A 349 1.89 -21.67 -9.69
CA GLY A 349 2.46 -22.10 -10.97
C GLY A 349 1.71 -21.57 -12.21
N LEU A 350 0.70 -20.73 -12.02
CA LEU A 350 0.05 -20.01 -13.11
C LEU A 350 0.79 -18.68 -13.31
N GLN A 351 1.52 -18.61 -14.41
CA GLN A 351 2.05 -17.36 -14.93
C GLN A 351 1.23 -17.01 -16.16
N GLU A 352 0.37 -16.01 -16.06
CA GLU A 352 -0.22 -15.46 -17.27
C GLU A 352 0.81 -14.59 -18.01
N ASP A 353 0.55 -14.29 -19.29
CA ASP A 353 1.35 -13.39 -20.15
C ASP A 353 1.42 -11.93 -19.62
N SER A 354 1.07 -11.68 -18.36
CA SER A 354 0.90 -10.36 -17.77
C SER A 354 1.57 -10.26 -16.39
N LEU A 355 2.19 -9.10 -16.14
CA LEU A 355 2.78 -8.74 -14.86
C LEU A 355 1.78 -7.96 -13.99
N TRP A 356 1.82 -8.20 -12.68
CA TRP A 356 1.02 -7.48 -11.68
C TRP A 356 1.55 -6.06 -11.38
N ILE A 357 1.99 -5.33 -12.40
CA ILE A 357 2.64 -4.01 -12.30
C ILE A 357 1.83 -2.96 -13.06
N LEU A 358 1.18 -2.04 -12.35
CA LEU A 358 0.50 -0.90 -12.94
C LEU A 358 1.49 0.25 -13.15
N LYS A 359 1.80 0.60 -14.41
CA LYS A 359 2.49 1.86 -14.71
C LYS A 359 1.51 3.03 -14.58
N THR A 360 1.87 4.06 -13.82
CA THR A 360 1.01 5.20 -13.51
C THR A 360 1.60 6.51 -14.02
N ASP A 361 0.76 7.52 -14.24
CA ASP A 361 1.18 8.90 -14.56
C ASP A 361 1.68 9.71 -13.34
N GLU A 362 1.80 9.11 -12.14
CA GLU A 362 2.36 9.78 -10.97
C GLU A 362 3.80 10.25 -11.25
N GLY A 363 4.09 11.52 -11.01
CA GLY A 363 5.40 12.14 -11.29
C GLY A 363 5.64 12.54 -12.75
N LYS A 364 4.64 12.38 -13.63
CA LYS A 364 4.69 12.85 -15.02
C LYS A 364 4.60 14.38 -15.06
N LYS A 365 5.44 14.99 -15.91
CA LYS A 365 5.39 16.42 -16.19
C LYS A 365 4.04 16.80 -16.82
N ILE A 366 3.29 17.68 -16.16
CA ILE A 366 2.07 18.29 -16.72
C ILE A 366 2.39 19.73 -17.14
N GLU A 367 2.03 20.10 -18.37
CA GLU A 367 2.18 21.48 -18.83
C GLU A 367 1.31 22.43 -17.99
N ASN A 368 1.92 23.50 -17.46
CA ASN A 368 1.29 24.54 -16.63
C ASN A 368 0.86 24.16 -15.20
N GLY A 369 1.27 23.00 -14.68
CA GLY A 369 1.09 22.62 -13.27
C GLY A 369 2.33 22.87 -12.40
N GLN A 370 2.15 23.30 -11.14
CA GLN A 370 3.19 23.18 -10.12
C GLN A 370 3.16 21.75 -9.55
N GLN A 371 4.28 21.03 -9.65
CA GLN A 371 4.43 19.68 -9.11
C GLN A 371 5.79 19.55 -8.42
N ASP A 372 5.81 18.95 -7.22
CA ASP A 372 7.02 18.87 -6.39
C ASP A 372 8.06 17.87 -6.93
N ASN A 373 7.61 16.78 -7.57
CA ASN A 373 8.48 15.73 -8.13
C ASN A 373 8.08 15.45 -9.59
N ILE A 374 8.93 15.90 -10.53
CA ILE A 374 8.73 15.70 -11.97
C ILE A 374 9.87 14.85 -12.52
N TYR A 375 9.52 13.77 -13.19
CA TYR A 375 10.48 12.90 -13.87
C TYR A 375 10.17 12.81 -15.36
N GLU A 376 11.22 12.72 -16.17
CA GLU A 376 11.09 12.69 -17.64
C GLU A 376 10.83 11.27 -18.18
N ASN A 377 11.13 10.25 -17.39
CA ASN A 377 11.09 8.86 -17.82
C ASN A 377 9.94 8.13 -17.14
N GLU A 378 9.17 7.38 -17.93
CA GLU A 378 8.21 6.39 -17.42
C GLU A 378 8.91 5.28 -16.62
N CYS A 379 8.13 4.54 -15.83
CA CYS A 379 8.59 3.35 -15.12
C CYS A 379 9.27 2.34 -16.04
N LYS A 380 10.49 1.91 -15.68
CA LYS A 380 11.31 0.97 -16.45
C LYS A 380 11.39 -0.40 -15.78
N LEU A 381 11.25 -1.47 -16.56
CA LEU A 381 11.36 -2.86 -16.09
C LEU A 381 12.67 -3.50 -16.57
N PHE A 382 13.31 -4.29 -15.70
CA PHE A 382 14.59 -4.95 -15.93
C PHE A 382 14.62 -6.37 -15.35
N GLY A 383 15.69 -7.12 -15.67
CA GLY A 383 15.85 -8.50 -15.21
C GLY A 383 14.96 -9.45 -16.00
N GLY A 384 14.35 -10.43 -15.32
CA GLY A 384 13.40 -11.38 -15.93
C GLY A 384 12.12 -10.71 -16.44
N LEU A 385 11.89 -9.43 -16.10
CA LEU A 385 10.72 -8.66 -16.54
C LEU A 385 10.89 -8.01 -17.92
N LYS A 386 12.11 -7.97 -18.48
CA LYS A 386 12.42 -7.18 -19.68
C LYS A 386 11.66 -7.64 -20.92
N ASP A 387 11.47 -8.95 -21.05
CA ASP A 387 10.91 -9.58 -22.25
C ASP A 387 9.41 -9.88 -22.14
N VAL A 388 8.75 -9.40 -21.07
CA VAL A 388 7.32 -9.60 -20.87
C VAL A 388 6.54 -8.71 -21.86
N LYS A 389 5.67 -9.33 -22.65
CA LYS A 389 4.90 -8.68 -23.74
C LYS A 389 4.04 -7.52 -23.26
N SER A 390 3.49 -7.61 -22.06
CA SER A 390 2.74 -6.53 -21.45
C SER A 390 3.10 -6.39 -19.97
N SER A 391 3.62 -5.21 -19.61
CA SER A 391 3.80 -4.84 -18.21
C SER A 391 2.47 -4.59 -17.51
N LEU A 392 1.42 -4.31 -18.28
CA LEU A 392 0.05 -4.07 -17.81
C LEU A 392 -0.81 -5.33 -18.00
N PHE A 393 -1.87 -5.43 -17.20
CA PHE A 393 -2.90 -6.43 -17.37
C PHE A 393 -3.41 -6.48 -18.83
N ILE A 394 -3.52 -7.67 -19.43
CA ILE A 394 -4.12 -7.85 -20.76
C ILE A 394 -5.63 -8.05 -20.54
N PRO A 395 -6.50 -7.08 -20.85
CA PRO A 395 -7.95 -7.24 -20.65
C PRO A 395 -8.41 -8.50 -21.40
N HIS A 396 -9.17 -9.34 -20.71
CA HIS A 396 -9.73 -10.55 -21.30
C HIS A 396 -11.22 -10.34 -21.52
N ILE A 397 -11.69 -10.53 -22.75
CA ILE A 397 -13.13 -10.49 -23.05
C ILE A 397 -13.63 -11.92 -22.97
N ASP A 398 -14.53 -12.18 -22.02
CA ASP A 398 -15.15 -13.49 -21.84
C ASP A 398 -16.38 -13.63 -22.74
N GLU A 399 -17.18 -12.56 -22.83
CA GLU A 399 -18.36 -12.48 -23.67
C GLU A 399 -18.49 -11.08 -24.29
N ALA A 400 -19.06 -11.02 -25.49
CA ALA A 400 -19.44 -9.77 -26.13
C ALA A 400 -20.86 -9.94 -26.67
N ASN A 401 -21.79 -9.14 -26.17
CA ASN A 401 -23.17 -9.11 -26.62
C ASN A 401 -23.50 -7.75 -27.25
N GLY A 402 -24.29 -7.76 -28.31
CA GLY A 402 -24.67 -6.54 -29.04
C GLY A 402 -26.18 -6.41 -29.10
N THR A 403 -26.71 -5.30 -28.58
CA THR A 403 -28.13 -4.95 -28.64
C THR A 403 -28.34 -3.67 -29.42
N MET A 404 -29.43 -3.58 -30.20
CA MET A 404 -29.79 -2.34 -30.88
C MET A 404 -29.96 -1.22 -29.86
N SER A 405 -29.33 -0.07 -30.09
CA SER A 405 -29.41 1.07 -29.19
C SER A 405 -30.86 1.58 -29.08
N ALA A 406 -31.21 2.18 -27.94
CA ALA A 406 -32.58 2.64 -27.67
C ALA A 406 -33.10 3.68 -28.69
N ASP A 407 -32.20 4.47 -29.28
CA ASP A 407 -32.49 5.44 -30.33
C ASP A 407 -32.49 4.85 -31.75
N GLN A 408 -32.19 3.56 -31.89
CA GLN A 408 -32.07 2.82 -33.17
C GLN A 408 -31.00 3.38 -34.12
N LEU A 409 -30.06 4.18 -33.60
CA LEU A 409 -28.98 4.80 -34.38
C LEU A 409 -27.64 4.05 -34.23
N GLY A 410 -27.65 2.84 -33.65
CA GLY A 410 -26.44 2.06 -33.42
C GLY A 410 -26.66 0.74 -32.70
N VAL A 411 -25.56 0.12 -32.29
CA VAL A 411 -25.52 -1.08 -31.44
C VAL A 411 -24.76 -0.76 -30.18
N ASP A 412 -25.39 -1.02 -29.04
CA ASP A 412 -24.74 -1.02 -27.73
C ASP A 412 -24.10 -2.40 -27.55
N ILE A 413 -22.77 -2.44 -27.53
CA ILE A 413 -21.98 -3.67 -27.34
C ILE A 413 -21.58 -3.76 -25.87
N THR A 414 -22.19 -4.69 -25.15
CA THR A 414 -21.76 -5.06 -23.81
C THR A 414 -20.62 -6.06 -23.92
N LEU A 415 -19.42 -5.66 -23.50
CA LEU A 415 -18.31 -6.58 -23.28
C LEU A 415 -18.33 -7.00 -21.81
N ILE A 416 -18.50 -8.29 -21.59
CA ILE A 416 -18.30 -8.92 -20.28
C ILE A 416 -16.92 -9.56 -20.32
N GLY A 417 -16.14 -9.29 -19.29
CA GLY A 417 -14.78 -9.75 -19.28
C GLY A 417 -14.12 -9.54 -17.95
N ARG A 418 -12.80 -9.70 -17.96
CA ARG A 418 -11.94 -9.52 -16.81
C ARG A 418 -11.00 -8.37 -17.14
N HIS A 419 -10.91 -7.40 -16.24
CA HIS A 419 -9.95 -6.29 -16.28
C HIS A 419 -10.14 -5.30 -17.41
N LEU A 420 -11.39 -5.01 -17.71
CA LEU A 420 -11.74 -3.98 -18.67
C LEU A 420 -11.26 -2.64 -18.08
N VAL A 421 -10.37 -1.97 -18.83
CA VAL A 421 -9.60 -0.83 -18.32
C VAL A 421 -10.52 0.36 -18.08
N ARG A 422 -10.63 0.80 -16.82
CA ARG A 422 -11.41 1.97 -16.38
C ARG A 422 -10.82 3.33 -16.73
N CYS A 423 -9.54 3.40 -17.10
CA CYS A 423 -8.86 4.68 -17.30
C CYS A 423 -7.90 4.60 -18.50
N GLY A 424 -8.15 5.42 -19.52
CA GLY A 424 -7.46 5.37 -20.81
C GLY A 424 -8.40 5.55 -22.01
N VAL A 425 -7.86 5.36 -23.20
CA VAL A 425 -8.63 5.35 -24.44
C VAL A 425 -8.72 3.91 -24.92
N VAL A 426 -9.92 3.35 -24.98
CA VAL A 426 -10.12 2.02 -25.57
C VAL A 426 -10.27 2.20 -27.07
N LYS A 427 -9.29 1.66 -27.80
CA LYS A 427 -9.31 1.62 -29.26
C LYS A 427 -9.81 0.27 -29.72
N TYR A 428 -10.91 0.27 -30.47
CA TYR A 428 -11.51 -0.96 -30.96
C TYR A 428 -11.88 -0.86 -32.44
N LYS A 429 -12.26 -2.01 -33.00
CA LYS A 429 -12.64 -2.16 -34.40
C LYS A 429 -13.85 -3.09 -34.43
N VAL A 430 -14.92 -2.64 -35.08
CA VAL A 430 -16.14 -3.43 -35.26
C VAL A 430 -16.19 -3.90 -36.70
N CYS A 431 -16.49 -5.18 -36.92
CA CYS A 431 -16.52 -5.80 -38.25
C CYS A 431 -17.79 -6.62 -38.43
N GLU A 432 -18.32 -6.64 -39.65
CA GLU A 432 -19.35 -7.62 -40.01
C GLU A 432 -18.78 -9.05 -39.96
N LYS A 433 -19.57 -9.99 -39.43
CA LYS A 433 -19.18 -11.39 -39.30
C LYS A 433 -19.17 -12.06 -40.68
N MET A 434 -18.00 -12.13 -41.30
CA MET A 434 -17.77 -12.82 -42.57
C MET A 434 -17.01 -14.13 -42.39
N LYS A 435 -17.41 -15.18 -43.12
CA LYS A 435 -16.69 -16.46 -43.15
C LYS A 435 -15.42 -16.29 -43.99
N VAL A 436 -14.29 -16.04 -43.32
CA VAL A 436 -12.96 -15.82 -43.94
C VAL A 436 -12.14 -17.10 -44.11
N THR A 437 -12.66 -18.23 -43.63
CA THR A 437 -12.04 -19.55 -43.79
C THR A 437 -12.86 -20.42 -44.74
N ASP A 438 -12.17 -21.29 -45.48
CA ASP A 438 -12.81 -22.35 -46.27
C ASP A 438 -13.32 -23.50 -45.37
N GLU A 439 -13.85 -24.55 -45.98
CA GLU A 439 -14.39 -25.71 -45.26
C GLU A 439 -13.31 -26.52 -44.54
N ASP A 440 -12.05 -26.38 -44.94
CA ASP A 440 -10.87 -27.01 -44.34
C ASP A 440 -10.19 -26.11 -43.28
N GLY A 441 -10.73 -24.93 -43.01
CA GLY A 441 -10.22 -23.98 -42.03
C GLY A 441 -9.05 -23.12 -42.52
N GLN A 442 -8.69 -23.16 -43.80
CA GLN A 442 -7.64 -22.31 -44.37
C GLN A 442 -8.17 -20.90 -44.63
N ILE A 443 -7.33 -19.89 -44.36
CA ILE A 443 -7.68 -18.48 -44.53
C ILE A 443 -7.76 -18.16 -46.02
N ILE A 444 -8.91 -17.63 -46.47
CA ILE A 444 -9.12 -17.13 -47.82
C ILE A 444 -8.68 -15.66 -47.86
N PRO A 445 -7.53 -15.31 -48.48
CA PRO A 445 -6.94 -13.97 -48.36
C PRO A 445 -7.84 -12.86 -48.89
N GLU A 446 -8.58 -13.13 -49.98
CA GLU A 446 -9.51 -12.18 -50.59
C GLU A 446 -10.66 -11.83 -49.65
N LYS A 447 -11.17 -12.80 -48.89
CA LYS A 447 -12.23 -12.57 -47.90
C LYS A 447 -11.75 -11.85 -46.65
N VAL A 448 -10.45 -11.96 -46.32
CA VAL A 448 -9.86 -11.14 -45.25
C VAL A 448 -9.84 -9.67 -45.68
N ILE A 449 -9.42 -9.38 -46.90
CA ILE A 449 -9.41 -8.02 -47.46
C ILE A 449 -10.84 -7.48 -47.56
N GLU A 450 -11.79 -8.29 -48.01
CA GLU A 450 -13.21 -7.94 -48.05
C GLU A 450 -13.75 -7.63 -46.65
N ARG A 451 -13.45 -8.47 -45.65
CA ARG A 451 -13.84 -8.20 -44.26
C ARG A 451 -13.27 -6.88 -43.74
N GLU A 452 -12.02 -6.55 -44.05
CA GLU A 452 -11.41 -5.27 -43.64
C GLU A 452 -12.16 -4.05 -44.19
N LEU A 453 -12.76 -4.14 -45.38
CA LEU A 453 -13.61 -3.08 -45.95
C LEU A 453 -14.94 -2.92 -45.21
N HIS A 454 -15.43 -3.99 -44.58
CA HIS A 454 -16.67 -4.04 -43.78
C HIS A 454 -16.41 -3.83 -42.29
N CYS A 455 -15.27 -3.21 -41.95
CA CYS A 455 -14.95 -2.88 -40.59
C CYS A 455 -14.87 -1.38 -40.36
N GLN A 456 -15.50 -0.93 -39.29
CA GLN A 456 -15.28 0.39 -38.74
C GLN A 456 -14.02 0.36 -37.88
N THR A 457 -12.99 1.09 -38.32
CA THR A 457 -11.68 1.13 -37.67
C THR A 457 -11.48 2.43 -36.91
N GLN A 458 -10.50 2.46 -36.00
CA GLN A 458 -10.12 3.66 -35.22
C GLN A 458 -11.23 4.20 -34.30
N LEU A 459 -12.18 3.35 -33.90
CA LEU A 459 -13.12 3.69 -32.85
C LEU A 459 -12.37 3.87 -31.54
N MET A 460 -12.60 4.98 -30.87
CA MET A 460 -11.93 5.36 -29.64
C MET A 460 -12.96 5.90 -28.67
N GLU A 461 -13.02 5.31 -27.49
CA GLU A 461 -13.82 5.81 -26.38
C GLU A 461 -12.92 6.18 -25.21
N ASN A 462 -13.18 7.35 -24.61
CA ASN A 462 -12.57 7.71 -23.34
C ASN A 462 -13.23 6.85 -22.26
N SER A 463 -12.48 5.95 -21.66
CA SER A 463 -12.97 5.07 -20.57
C SER A 463 -13.28 5.80 -19.26
N LEU A 464 -13.25 7.14 -19.26
CA LEU A 464 -13.41 8.00 -18.08
C LEU A 464 -14.74 7.82 -17.31
N HIS A 465 -15.67 6.98 -17.78
CA HIS A 465 -17.02 6.79 -17.23
C HIS A 465 -17.48 5.32 -17.15
N TRP A 466 -16.58 4.34 -17.08
CA TRP A 466 -17.01 2.96 -16.84
C TRP A 466 -17.05 2.64 -15.34
N GLU A 467 -18.25 2.33 -14.85
CA GLU A 467 -18.52 2.06 -13.43
C GLU A 467 -17.96 0.70 -12.97
N ASN A 468 -17.64 -0.22 -13.89
CA ASN A 468 -17.20 -1.59 -13.58
C ASN A 468 -16.00 -2.05 -14.44
N GLU A 469 -15.14 -2.93 -13.88
CA GLU A 469 -14.01 -3.58 -14.57
C GLU A 469 -14.36 -4.96 -15.14
N THR A 470 -15.57 -5.46 -14.87
CA THR A 470 -16.07 -6.74 -15.38
C THR A 470 -17.04 -6.59 -16.55
N GLU A 471 -17.57 -5.40 -16.76
CA GLU A 471 -18.56 -5.12 -17.80
C GLU A 471 -18.36 -3.69 -18.30
N ILE A 472 -18.28 -3.54 -19.63
CA ILE A 472 -18.24 -2.23 -20.29
C ILE A 472 -19.25 -2.22 -21.43
N VAL A 473 -19.96 -1.11 -21.58
CA VAL A 473 -20.89 -0.90 -22.69
C VAL A 473 -20.27 0.10 -23.65
N ILE A 474 -20.09 -0.34 -24.88
CA ILE A 474 -19.55 0.42 -26.01
C ILE A 474 -20.73 0.86 -26.89
N GLN A 475 -20.88 2.16 -27.12
CA GLN A 475 -21.99 2.67 -27.94
C GLN A 475 -21.50 2.94 -29.36
N THR A 476 -21.82 2.03 -30.29
CA THR A 476 -21.58 2.29 -31.70
C THR A 476 -22.66 3.21 -32.25
N ARG A 477 -22.32 4.05 -33.22
CA ARG A 477 -23.27 4.87 -33.97
C ARG A 477 -23.09 4.59 -35.46
N TYR A 478 -24.19 4.28 -36.14
CA TYR A 478 -24.19 4.23 -37.60
C TYR A 478 -23.95 5.66 -38.12
N GLN A 479 -22.98 5.84 -38.99
CA GLN A 479 -22.74 7.12 -39.68
C GLN A 479 -23.73 7.35 -40.81
#